data_AF-X1C8M5-F1
#
_entry.id   AF-X1C8M5-F1
#
_cell.length_a   1.000
_cell.length_b   1.000
_cell.length_c   1.000
_cell.angle_alpha   90.00
_cell.angle_beta   90.00
_cell.angle_gamma   90.00
#
_symmetry.space_group_name_H-M   'P 1'
#
loop_
_entity.id
_entity.type
_entity.pdbx_description
1 polymer ?
#
loop_
_entity_poly.entity_id
_entity_poly.type
_entity_poly.pdbx_seq_one_letter_code
_entity_poly.pdbx_strand_id
1 'polypeptide(L)'
;MSDPTGTDRPLMRDYSRYQLEVNFDVAKAIGVLGMAARAGISWGYTDPWFETNWNGAGRVGMYRTSYHVLYPDQDIVRQADNWYRIHPNLEDIPRVIDLELDRNQPWNKIADQTWGMSELVMARDGVRPIIYSRYRLIDQWLRSWTDAMLNDHYWWLAQYSWYGFRE
;
A
#
# COMPACT_ATOMS: atom_id res chain seq x y z
N MET A 1 -3.81 -12.40 -20.02
CA MET A 1 -4.75 -11.29 -19.76
C MET A 1 -4.53 -10.27 -20.87
N SER A 2 -5.56 -9.91 -21.63
CA SER A 2 -5.43 -9.22 -22.93
C SER A 2 -5.31 -7.70 -22.85
N ASP A 3 -5.45 -7.09 -21.67
CA ASP A 3 -5.21 -5.66 -21.49
C ASP A 3 -4.89 -5.31 -20.01
N PRO A 4 -3.60 -5.34 -19.62
CA PRO A 4 -3.15 -4.94 -18.28
C PRO A 4 -3.13 -3.41 -18.09
N THR A 5 -3.65 -2.61 -19.05
CA THR A 5 -3.78 -1.14 -18.95
C THR A 5 -5.16 -0.53 -19.28
N GLY A 6 -6.17 -1.34 -19.63
CA GLY A 6 -7.49 -0.90 -20.10
C GLY A 6 -8.35 -0.07 -19.13
N THR A 7 -9.34 0.61 -19.69
CA THR A 7 -10.22 1.60 -19.00
C THR A 7 -11.42 1.00 -18.27
N ASP A 8 -11.75 -0.28 -18.49
CA ASP A 8 -12.86 -0.97 -17.83
C ASP A 8 -12.32 -1.79 -16.65
N ARG A 9 -11.93 -1.09 -15.58
CA ARG A 9 -11.40 -1.70 -14.36
C ARG A 9 -12.23 -1.40 -13.13
N PRO A 10 -12.29 -2.36 -12.19
CA PRO A 10 -12.70 -2.08 -10.82
C PRO A 10 -12.05 -0.82 -10.27
N LEU A 11 -12.87 0.19 -9.93
CA LEU A 11 -12.38 1.40 -9.27
C LEU A 11 -12.22 1.14 -7.77
N MET A 12 -10.97 1.17 -7.29
CA MET A 12 -10.65 1.28 -5.87
C MET A 12 -10.08 2.67 -5.57
N ARG A 13 -10.23 3.14 -4.34
CA ARG A 13 -9.69 4.42 -3.89
C ARG A 13 -8.83 4.24 -2.66
N ASP A 14 -7.77 5.02 -2.56
CA ASP A 14 -6.93 5.06 -1.37
C ASP A 14 -7.27 6.27 -0.49
N TYR A 15 -7.11 6.09 0.83
CA TYR A 15 -7.53 7.05 1.84
C TYR A 15 -6.50 7.13 2.96
N SER A 16 -6.49 8.28 3.62
CA SER A 16 -5.70 8.59 4.80
C SER A 16 -6.43 9.69 5.57
N ARG A 17 -5.78 10.23 6.60
CA ARG A 17 -6.28 11.41 7.31
C ARG A 17 -6.64 12.60 6.42
N TYR A 18 -6.06 12.70 5.23
CA TYR A 18 -6.20 13.89 4.38
C TYR A 18 -7.56 13.98 3.69
N GLN A 19 -8.29 12.87 3.57
CA GLN A 19 -9.65 12.87 3.05
C GLN A 19 -10.69 13.32 4.10
N LEU A 20 -10.32 13.39 5.38
CA LEU A 20 -11.23 13.65 6.51
C LEU A 20 -12.39 12.65 6.53
N GLU A 21 -13.61 13.14 6.75
CA GLU A 21 -14.81 12.32 6.76
C GLU A 21 -15.19 11.87 5.33
N VAL A 22 -15.38 10.56 5.16
CA VAL A 22 -15.72 9.93 3.89
C VAL A 22 -17.10 9.29 3.97
N ASN A 23 -17.99 9.61 3.02
CA ASN A 23 -19.26 8.94 2.88
C ASN A 23 -19.13 7.70 1.98
N PHE A 24 -19.01 6.52 2.60
CA PHE A 24 -18.85 5.25 1.88
C PHE A 24 -20.12 4.76 1.19
N ASP A 25 -21.32 5.16 1.63
CA ASP A 25 -22.56 4.84 0.92
C ASP A 25 -22.58 5.53 -0.44
N VAL A 26 -22.20 6.80 -0.50
CA VAL A 26 -22.06 7.55 -1.76
C VAL A 26 -20.97 6.94 -2.63
N ALA A 27 -19.79 6.62 -2.06
CA ALA A 27 -18.70 5.99 -2.80
C ALA A 27 -19.13 4.66 -3.44
N LYS A 28 -19.88 3.82 -2.72
CA LYS A 28 -20.43 2.57 -3.24
C LYS A 28 -21.46 2.83 -4.35
N ALA A 29 -22.36 3.79 -4.14
CA ALA A 29 -23.41 4.14 -5.10
C ALA A 29 -22.86 4.64 -6.45
N ILE A 30 -21.69 5.30 -6.44
CA ILE A 30 -21.01 5.76 -7.67
C ILE A 30 -20.04 4.71 -8.26
N GLY A 31 -20.08 3.47 -7.79
CA GLY A 31 -19.33 2.36 -8.37
C GLY A 31 -17.90 2.16 -7.83
N VAL A 32 -17.51 2.80 -6.72
CA VAL A 32 -16.25 2.44 -6.04
C VAL A 32 -16.41 1.06 -5.39
N LEU A 33 -15.55 0.12 -5.77
CA LEU A 33 -15.64 -1.27 -5.34
C LEU A 33 -14.86 -1.57 -4.07
N GLY A 34 -13.83 -0.78 -3.79
CA GLY A 34 -12.95 -1.04 -2.67
C GLY A 34 -12.11 0.15 -2.21
N MET A 35 -11.42 -0.08 -1.10
CA MET A 35 -10.72 0.94 -0.34
C MET A 35 -9.33 0.43 0.10
N ALA A 36 -8.31 1.27 0.00
CA ALA A 36 -7.04 1.08 0.69
C ALA A 36 -6.82 2.22 1.69
N ALA A 37 -6.64 1.95 2.99
CA ALA A 37 -6.45 3.03 3.97
C ALA A 37 -5.03 2.99 4.57
N ARG A 38 -4.43 4.16 4.80
CA ARG A 38 -3.19 4.25 5.56
C ARG A 38 -3.45 3.73 6.97
N ALA A 39 -2.81 2.64 7.36
CA ALA A 39 -2.83 2.21 8.75
C ALA A 39 -1.88 3.08 9.57
N GLY A 40 -0.62 3.14 9.16
CA GLY A 40 0.43 3.81 9.91
C GLY A 40 1.58 4.28 9.05
N ILE A 41 2.47 5.02 9.71
CA ILE A 41 3.76 5.45 9.17
C ILE A 41 4.82 5.02 10.17
N SER A 42 5.75 4.19 9.70
CA SER A 42 6.80 3.65 10.55
C SER A 42 6.26 3.05 11.88
N TRP A 43 7.06 3.09 12.94
CA TRP A 43 6.77 2.40 14.19
C TRP A 43 5.86 3.18 15.16
N GLY A 44 5.54 4.44 14.89
CA GLY A 44 4.95 5.34 15.89
C GLY A 44 3.65 6.03 15.48
N TYR A 45 3.40 6.23 14.19
CA TYR A 45 2.22 6.94 13.73
C TYR A 45 1.10 5.95 13.39
N THR A 46 -0.09 6.21 13.92
CA THR A 46 -1.37 5.59 13.50
C THR A 46 -2.18 6.65 12.79
N ASP A 47 -2.73 6.34 11.62
CA ASP A 47 -3.62 7.28 10.96
C ASP A 47 -4.94 7.37 11.74
N PRO A 48 -5.34 8.57 12.22
CA PRO A 48 -6.51 8.71 13.09
C PRO A 48 -7.83 8.38 12.38
N TRP A 49 -7.84 8.33 11.04
CA TRP A 49 -9.01 7.97 10.26
C TRP A 49 -9.03 6.50 9.84
N PHE A 50 -8.00 5.71 10.16
CA PHE A 50 -7.92 4.32 9.71
C PHE A 50 -9.13 3.50 10.16
N GLU A 51 -9.43 3.48 11.47
CA GLU A 51 -10.53 2.68 12.02
C GLU A 51 -11.89 3.12 11.47
N THR A 52 -12.14 4.44 11.41
CA THR A 52 -13.36 5.00 10.83
C THR A 52 -13.54 4.60 9.38
N ASN A 53 -12.48 4.72 8.56
CA ASN A 53 -12.50 4.33 7.15
C ASN A 53 -12.69 2.82 6.99
N TRP A 54 -11.96 2.03 7.78
CA TRP A 54 -12.03 0.58 7.79
C TRP A 54 -13.46 0.11 8.04
N ASN A 55 -14.07 0.57 9.13
CA ASN A 55 -15.43 0.20 9.51
C ASN A 55 -16.48 0.74 8.52
N GLY A 56 -16.30 1.97 8.03
CA GLY A 56 -17.18 2.60 7.04
C GLY A 56 -17.25 1.81 5.72
N ALA A 57 -16.11 1.44 5.17
CA ALA A 57 -16.02 0.63 3.96
C ALA A 57 -16.56 -0.79 4.17
N GLY A 58 -16.22 -1.42 5.30
CA GLY A 58 -16.70 -2.76 5.64
C GLY A 58 -18.22 -2.84 5.76
N ARG A 59 -18.85 -1.83 6.37
CA ARG A 59 -20.31 -1.75 6.53
C ARG A 59 -21.07 -1.81 5.20
N VAL A 60 -20.50 -1.24 4.13
CA VAL A 60 -21.12 -1.21 2.79
C VAL A 60 -20.62 -2.33 1.86
N GLY A 61 -19.90 -3.31 2.40
CA GLY A 61 -19.39 -4.46 1.65
C GLY A 61 -18.41 -4.05 0.54
N MET A 62 -17.52 -3.10 0.82
CA MET A 62 -16.37 -2.81 -0.04
C MET A 62 -15.22 -3.77 0.27
N TYR A 63 -14.48 -4.18 -0.76
CA TYR A 63 -13.16 -4.79 -0.55
C TYR A 63 -12.26 -3.77 0.14
N ARG A 64 -11.43 -4.21 1.08
CA ARG A 64 -10.55 -3.30 1.82
C ARG A 64 -9.18 -3.89 2.12
N THR A 65 -8.18 -3.02 2.15
CA THR A 65 -6.84 -3.34 2.63
C THR A 65 -6.24 -2.12 3.33
N SER A 66 -5.14 -2.34 4.05
CA SER A 66 -4.35 -1.27 4.63
C SER A 66 -3.05 -1.09 3.88
N TYR A 67 -2.56 0.15 3.79
CA TYR A 67 -1.16 0.39 3.46
C TYR A 67 -0.36 0.95 4.64
N HIS A 68 0.93 0.67 4.66
CA HIS A 68 1.88 1.15 5.65
C HIS A 68 3.07 1.82 4.97
N VAL A 69 3.38 3.04 5.41
CA VAL A 69 4.52 3.79 4.87
C VAL A 69 5.80 3.30 5.54
N LEU A 70 6.63 2.62 4.75
CA LEU A 70 7.89 2.04 5.21
C LEU A 70 8.95 3.13 5.35
N TYR A 71 9.59 3.19 6.52
CA TYR A 71 10.77 4.05 6.76
C TYR A 71 12.01 3.15 6.80
N PRO A 72 12.84 3.14 5.74
CA PRO A 72 14.01 2.25 5.66
C PRO A 72 15.13 2.60 6.66
N ASP A 73 15.07 3.75 7.32
CA ASP A 73 15.99 4.15 8.39
C ASP A 73 15.59 3.61 9.78
N GLN A 74 14.44 2.94 9.89
CA GLN A 74 13.84 2.51 11.15
C GLN A 74 13.71 0.99 11.26
N ASP A 75 13.60 0.47 12.48
CA ASP A 75 13.48 -0.97 12.76
C ASP A 75 12.21 -1.59 12.14
N ILE A 76 12.37 -2.55 11.22
CA ILE A 76 11.24 -3.19 10.52
C ILE A 76 10.34 -4.02 11.42
N VAL A 77 10.85 -4.62 12.49
CA VAL A 77 10.04 -5.42 13.41
C VAL A 77 9.07 -4.50 14.15
N ARG A 78 9.56 -3.37 14.67
CA ARG A 78 8.72 -2.35 15.31
C ARG A 78 7.70 -1.73 14.36
N GLN A 79 8.09 -1.54 13.10
CA GLN A 79 7.16 -1.07 12.06
C GLN A 79 6.06 -2.09 11.78
N ALA A 80 6.41 -3.37 11.63
CA ALA A 80 5.44 -4.45 11.44
C ALA A 80 4.53 -4.58 12.66
N ASP A 81 5.07 -4.59 13.89
CA ASP A 81 4.27 -4.65 15.11
C ASP A 81 3.26 -3.51 15.22
N ASN A 82 3.67 -2.28 14.88
CA ASN A 82 2.74 -1.15 14.82
C ASN A 82 1.64 -1.39 13.76
N TRP A 83 2.01 -1.85 12.58
CA TRP A 83 1.06 -2.13 11.51
C TRP A 83 0.03 -3.20 11.92
N TYR A 84 0.48 -4.30 12.51
CA TYR A 84 -0.38 -5.38 13.00
C TYR A 84 -1.21 -5.00 14.22
N ARG A 85 -0.72 -4.10 15.06
CA ARG A 85 -1.53 -3.52 16.15
C ARG A 85 -2.72 -2.72 15.60
N ILE A 86 -2.53 -1.99 14.51
CA ILE A 86 -3.55 -1.13 13.90
C ILE A 86 -4.54 -1.94 13.05
N HIS A 87 -4.02 -2.88 12.27
CA HIS A 87 -4.79 -3.77 11.42
C HIS A 87 -4.42 -5.21 11.79
N PRO A 88 -5.12 -5.88 12.71
CA PRO A 88 -4.69 -7.18 13.23
C PRO A 88 -4.96 -8.36 12.29
N ASN A 89 -6.06 -8.32 11.54
CA ASN A 89 -6.52 -9.47 10.75
C ASN A 89 -6.52 -9.14 9.27
N LEU A 90 -5.94 -10.01 8.44
CA LEU A 90 -6.05 -9.90 6.99
C LEU A 90 -7.49 -10.22 6.51
N GLU A 91 -7.91 -9.59 5.42
CA GLU A 91 -9.16 -9.90 4.68
C GLU A 91 -8.83 -10.43 3.27
N ASP A 92 -9.60 -10.06 2.25
CA ASP A 92 -9.46 -10.64 0.90
C ASP A 92 -8.22 -10.12 0.14
N ILE A 93 -7.75 -8.91 0.47
CA ILE A 93 -6.67 -8.24 -0.25
C ILE A 93 -5.43 -8.18 0.65
N PRO A 94 -4.26 -8.67 0.18
CA PRO A 94 -3.01 -8.54 0.91
C PRO A 94 -2.73 -7.11 1.36
N ARG A 95 -2.04 -6.97 2.48
CA ARG A 95 -1.57 -5.69 2.98
C ARG A 95 -0.60 -5.04 2.00
N VAL A 96 -0.53 -3.71 2.00
CA VAL A 96 0.27 -2.95 1.04
C VAL A 96 1.46 -2.27 1.71
N ILE A 97 2.68 -2.51 1.23
CA ILE A 97 3.83 -1.66 1.56
C ILE A 97 3.76 -0.42 0.67
N ASP A 98 3.71 0.76 1.27
CA ASP A 98 3.91 2.03 0.58
C ASP A 98 5.42 2.37 0.59
N LEU A 99 6.06 2.14 -0.56
CA LEU A 99 7.49 2.34 -0.81
C LEU A 99 7.71 3.63 -1.61
N GLU A 100 7.71 4.76 -0.91
CA GLU A 100 7.89 6.08 -1.52
C GLU A 100 8.95 6.97 -0.85
N LEU A 101 9.55 6.53 0.26
CA LEU A 101 10.49 7.34 1.05
C LEU A 101 11.85 6.64 1.22
N ASP A 102 12.92 7.30 0.79
CA ASP A 102 14.29 6.82 0.98
C ASP A 102 14.85 7.10 2.37
N ARG A 103 14.36 8.15 3.04
CA ARG A 103 14.82 8.59 4.37
C ARG A 103 16.34 8.75 4.43
N ASN A 104 16.93 9.30 3.36
CA ASN A 104 18.38 9.44 3.16
C ASN A 104 19.17 8.11 3.25
N GLN A 105 18.53 6.96 3.04
CA GLN A 105 19.19 5.67 3.03
C GLN A 105 19.66 5.31 1.61
N PRO A 106 20.78 4.58 1.47
CA PRO A 106 21.20 4.08 0.17
C PRO A 106 20.23 3.00 -0.33
N TRP A 107 20.11 2.89 -1.65
CA TRP A 107 19.20 1.96 -2.33
C TRP A 107 19.24 0.53 -1.78
N ASN A 108 20.42 -0.01 -1.47
CA ASN A 108 20.57 -1.39 -0.99
C ASN A 108 19.91 -1.59 0.37
N LYS A 109 20.02 -0.59 1.26
CA LYS A 109 19.32 -0.64 2.54
C LYS A 109 17.80 -0.57 2.34
N ILE A 110 17.33 0.21 1.38
CA ILE A 110 15.89 0.26 1.04
C ILE A 110 15.43 -1.12 0.53
N ALA A 111 16.20 -1.75 -0.36
CA ALA A 111 15.91 -3.11 -0.85
C ALA A 111 15.85 -4.14 0.28
N ASP A 112 16.83 -4.13 1.19
CA ASP A 112 16.92 -5.07 2.31
C ASP A 112 15.77 -4.87 3.30
N GLN A 113 15.42 -3.62 3.62
CA GLN A 113 14.32 -3.30 4.53
C GLN A 113 12.95 -3.64 3.92
N THR A 114 12.78 -3.42 2.61
CA THR A 114 11.56 -3.80 1.89
C THR A 114 11.39 -5.32 1.88
N TRP A 115 12.47 -6.06 1.60
CA TRP A 115 12.43 -7.52 1.60
C TRP A 115 12.17 -8.07 3.01
N GLY A 116 12.85 -7.53 4.02
CA GLY A 116 12.62 -7.92 5.41
C GLY A 116 11.19 -7.65 5.88
N MET A 117 10.58 -6.52 5.50
CA MET A 117 9.17 -6.26 5.77
C MET A 117 8.26 -7.27 5.03
N SER A 118 8.58 -7.61 3.78
CA SER A 118 7.84 -8.63 3.02
C SER A 118 7.89 -10.01 3.68
N GLU A 119 9.06 -10.43 4.18
CA GLU A 119 9.23 -11.68 4.93
C GLU A 119 8.39 -11.68 6.22
N LEU A 120 8.37 -10.57 6.97
CA LEU A 120 7.58 -10.43 8.19
C LEU A 120 6.08 -10.53 7.91
N VAL A 121 5.60 -9.93 6.83
CA VAL A 121 4.20 -10.02 6.41
C VAL A 121 3.89 -11.45 5.94
N MET A 122 4.73 -12.06 5.10
CA MET A 122 4.57 -13.44 4.65
C MET A 122 4.46 -14.41 5.84
N ALA A 123 5.31 -14.24 6.86
CA ALA A 123 5.30 -15.10 8.04
C ALA A 123 4.03 -14.95 8.89
N ARG A 124 3.38 -13.78 8.88
CA ARG A 124 2.19 -13.49 9.71
C ARG A 124 0.88 -13.73 8.96
N ASP A 125 0.83 -13.39 7.69
CA ASP A 125 -0.39 -13.43 6.86
C ASP A 125 -0.43 -14.66 5.94
N GLY A 126 0.69 -15.37 5.77
CA GLY A 126 0.81 -16.49 4.82
C GLY A 126 0.83 -16.07 3.35
N VAL A 127 0.81 -14.77 3.08
CA VAL A 127 0.91 -14.16 1.74
C VAL A 127 1.79 -12.92 1.81
N ARG A 128 2.60 -12.71 0.77
CA ARG A 128 3.42 -11.50 0.65
C ARG A 128 2.55 -10.25 0.46
N PRO A 129 3.02 -9.08 0.94
CA PRO A 129 2.31 -7.84 0.72
C PRO A 129 2.31 -7.46 -0.76
N ILE A 130 1.31 -6.67 -1.15
CA ILE A 130 1.39 -5.88 -2.39
C ILE A 130 2.43 -4.77 -2.15
N ILE A 131 3.21 -4.42 -3.17
CA ILE A 131 4.10 -3.25 -3.12
C ILE A 131 3.49 -2.12 -3.94
N TYR A 132 3.22 -1.00 -3.29
CA TYR A 132 2.89 0.26 -3.94
C TYR A 132 4.15 1.11 -4.10
N SER A 133 4.42 1.53 -5.33
CA SER A 133 5.49 2.47 -5.65
C SER A 133 5.34 3.00 -7.09
N ARG A 134 6.22 3.92 -7.47
CA ARG A 134 6.38 4.40 -8.85
C ARG A 134 7.58 3.74 -9.50
N TYR A 135 7.48 3.46 -10.80
CA TYR A 135 8.49 2.74 -11.59
C TYR A 135 9.93 3.23 -11.35
N ARG A 136 10.17 4.55 -11.38
CA ARG A 136 11.52 5.12 -11.18
C ARG A 136 12.14 4.80 -9.82
N LEU A 137 11.32 4.67 -8.77
CA LEU A 137 11.80 4.31 -7.44
C LEU A 137 12.10 2.81 -7.37
N ILE A 138 11.27 1.98 -7.99
CA ILE A 138 11.49 0.53 -8.06
C ILE A 138 12.84 0.24 -8.74
N ASP A 139 13.06 0.77 -9.94
CA ASP A 139 14.30 0.60 -10.70
C ASP A 139 15.55 1.06 -9.92
N GLN A 140 15.42 2.13 -9.14
CA GLN A 140 16.53 2.69 -8.38
C GLN A 140 16.78 1.92 -7.08
N TRP A 141 15.74 1.68 -6.29
CA TRP A 141 15.83 1.20 -4.92
C TRP A 141 15.87 -0.31 -4.83
N LEU A 142 15.18 -1.03 -5.72
CA LEU A 142 15.10 -2.49 -5.69
C LEU A 142 16.03 -3.15 -6.72
N ARG A 143 17.05 -2.45 -7.22
CA ARG A 143 17.97 -2.94 -8.26
C ARG A 143 18.79 -4.20 -7.90
N SER A 144 18.84 -4.59 -6.63
CA SER A 144 19.43 -5.88 -6.22
C SER A 144 18.44 -7.03 -6.26
N TRP A 145 17.14 -6.77 -6.39
CA TRP A 145 16.14 -7.82 -6.46
C TRP A 145 16.22 -8.52 -7.81
N THR A 146 16.16 -9.85 -7.75
CA THR A 146 16.06 -10.68 -8.95
C THR A 146 14.64 -10.67 -9.51
N ASP A 147 14.46 -11.10 -10.75
CA ASP A 147 13.12 -11.30 -11.34
C ASP A 147 12.24 -12.21 -10.48
N ALA A 148 12.82 -13.23 -9.83
CA ALA A 148 12.08 -14.10 -8.92
C ALA A 148 11.56 -13.33 -7.70
N MET A 149 12.38 -12.46 -7.10
CA MET A 149 11.96 -11.63 -5.96
C MET A 149 10.88 -10.61 -6.37
N LEU A 150 10.99 -10.03 -7.56
CA LEU A 150 9.98 -9.11 -8.10
C LEU A 150 8.66 -9.83 -8.42
N ASN A 151 8.73 -11.04 -8.98
CA ASN A 151 7.56 -11.87 -9.33
C ASN A 151 6.90 -12.54 -8.12
N ASP A 152 7.57 -12.58 -6.97
CA ASP A 152 6.98 -13.01 -5.68
C ASP A 152 5.95 -12.00 -5.14
N HIS A 153 5.84 -10.82 -5.74
CA HIS A 153 4.96 -9.74 -5.28
C HIS A 153 3.92 -9.34 -6.33
N TYR A 154 2.73 -9.00 -5.85
CA TYR A 154 1.79 -8.19 -6.61
C TYR A 154 2.15 -6.71 -6.52
N TRP A 155 1.89 -5.95 -7.58
CA TRP A 155 2.29 -4.55 -7.71
C TRP A 155 1.10 -3.62 -7.86
N TRP A 156 1.11 -2.54 -7.07
CA TRP A 156 0.26 -1.38 -7.27
C TRP A 156 1.13 -0.22 -7.78
N LEU A 157 1.20 -0.08 -9.10
CA LEU A 157 2.08 0.90 -9.74
C LEU A 157 1.42 2.28 -9.86
N ALA A 158 2.10 3.31 -9.33
CA ALA A 158 1.73 4.70 -9.53
C ALA A 158 2.32 5.25 -10.84
N GLN A 159 1.45 5.56 -11.80
CA GLN A 159 1.81 6.26 -13.03
C GLN A 159 0.75 7.31 -13.36
N TYR A 160 1.12 8.58 -13.20
CA TYR A 160 0.25 9.71 -13.49
C TYR A 160 0.57 10.29 -14.86
N SER A 161 -0.44 10.38 -15.74
CA SER A 161 -0.30 11.07 -17.02
C SER A 161 -0.08 12.56 -16.78
N TRP A 162 1.05 13.10 -17.24
CA TRP A 162 1.25 14.53 -17.28
C TRP A 162 0.52 15.12 -18.50
N TYR A 163 -0.63 15.76 -18.28
CA TYR A 163 -1.21 16.66 -19.28
C TYR A 163 -0.62 18.05 -19.06
N GLY A 164 0.52 18.30 -19.68
CA GLY A 164 1.04 19.67 -19.78
C GLY A 164 0.11 20.47 -20.67
N PHE A 165 -0.49 21.53 -20.15
CA PHE A 165 -1.02 22.61 -20.97
C PHE A 165 0.14 23.13 -21.84
N ARG A 166 0.07 22.85 -23.14
CA ARG A 166 0.78 23.66 -24.14
C ARG A 166 -0.27 24.63 -24.67
N GLU A 167 -0.12 25.90 -24.30
CA GLU A 167 -0.65 27.01 -25.11
C GLU A 167 0.08 27.06 -26.45
#